data_AF-A0A0C9MJL0-F1
#
_entry.id   AF-A0A0C9MJL0-F1
#
_cell.length_a   1.000
_cell.length_b   1.000
_cell.length_c   1.000
_cell.angle_alpha   90.00
_cell.angle_beta   90.00
_cell.angle_gamma   90.00
#
_symmetry.space_group_name_H-M   'P 1'
#
loop_
_entity.id
_entity.type
_entity.pdbx_description
1 polymer ?
#
loop_
_entity_poly.entity_id
_entity_poly.type
_entity_poly.pdbx_seq_one_letter_code
_entity_poly.pdbx_strand_id
1 'polypeptide(L)'
;MNGLDIICIICQAELALSDMPMQVLDCGHVFHKDCVEAWLNISLNKCPICKKICSKGGKQPIYLSSQPAFNNLRVEVSDAIKKTHEELEKSMEERFRLFEDSLLKEFRKIHKDFTQERRQAEKTKQDWLHSYTQLQTIVVVLAAYVVFKACIETPFGALLVFFVLVEGTLLSTERNFQRLKDVVNKLEL
;
A
#
# COMPACT_ATOMS: atom_id res chain seq x y z
N MET A 1 -3.44 -29.42 10.34
CA MET A 1 -3.55 -30.67 11.12
C MET A 1 -4.94 -31.22 10.90
N ASN A 2 -5.07 -32.26 10.08
CA ASN A 2 -6.37 -32.87 9.80
C ASN A 2 -6.80 -33.62 11.07
N GLY A 3 -7.86 -33.16 11.72
CA GLY A 3 -8.25 -33.59 13.07
C GLY A 3 -8.89 -34.99 13.17
N LEU A 4 -8.51 -35.95 12.32
CA LEU A 4 -9.14 -37.28 12.27
C LEU A 4 -8.16 -38.44 12.04
N ASP A 5 -6.86 -38.24 12.20
CA ASP A 5 -5.89 -39.32 12.01
C ASP A 5 -5.76 -40.11 13.34
N ILE A 6 -6.41 -41.27 13.42
CA ILE A 6 -6.34 -42.15 14.60
C ILE A 6 -5.07 -43.00 14.48
N ILE A 7 -4.09 -42.80 15.38
CA ILE A 7 -2.76 -43.41 15.31
C ILE A 7 -2.57 -44.43 16.45
N CYS A 8 -1.95 -45.57 16.16
CA CYS A 8 -1.49 -46.51 17.19
C CYS A 8 -0.25 -45.95 17.88
N ILE A 9 -0.32 -45.60 19.18
CA ILE A 9 0.84 -45.01 19.89
C ILE A 9 2.04 -45.96 20.05
N ILE A 10 1.83 -47.27 19.89
CA ILE A 10 2.87 -48.29 20.07
C ILE A 10 3.78 -48.33 18.83
N CYS A 11 3.20 -48.36 17.62
CA CYS A 11 3.96 -48.43 16.37
C CYS A 11 3.96 -47.10 15.59
N GLN A 12 3.27 -46.08 16.08
CA GLN A 12 3.13 -44.74 15.47
C GLN A 12 2.57 -44.75 14.04
N ALA A 13 1.86 -45.81 13.65
CA ALA A 13 1.21 -45.94 12.35
C ALA A 13 -0.30 -45.68 12.44
N GLU A 14 -0.89 -45.22 11.34
CA GLU A 14 -2.32 -44.92 11.23
C GLU A 14 -3.17 -46.20 11.34
N LEU A 15 -4.20 -46.18 12.18
CA LEU A 15 -5.10 -47.32 12.39
C LEU A 15 -5.99 -47.57 11.16
N ALA A 16 -6.30 -46.55 10.36
CA ALA A 16 -7.26 -46.61 9.26
C ALA A 16 -6.72 -47.24 7.96
N LEU A 17 -5.40 -47.37 7.82
CA LEU A 17 -4.75 -47.81 6.56
C LEU A 17 -4.27 -49.26 6.57
N SER A 18 -4.49 -50.00 7.66
CA SER A 18 -4.06 -51.39 7.74
C SER A 18 -5.24 -52.34 7.78
N ASP A 19 -5.20 -53.41 6.98
CA ASP A 19 -6.09 -54.58 7.10
C ASP A 19 -5.83 -55.37 8.40
N MET A 20 -5.04 -54.81 9.33
CA MET A 20 -4.70 -55.44 10.59
C MET A 20 -5.88 -55.30 11.56
N PRO A 21 -6.23 -56.37 12.29
CA PRO A 21 -7.27 -56.30 13.29
C PRO A 21 -6.89 -55.28 14.37
N MET A 22 -7.85 -54.42 14.74
CA MET A 22 -7.70 -53.51 15.86
C MET A 22 -8.23 -54.16 17.13
N GLN A 23 -7.73 -53.74 18.28
CA GLN A 23 -8.18 -54.22 19.56
C GLN A 23 -8.46 -53.04 20.48
N VAL A 24 -9.66 -53.06 21.08
CA VAL A 24 -10.06 -52.12 22.13
C VAL A 24 -9.85 -52.78 23.48
N LEU A 25 -9.26 -52.02 24.41
CA LEU A 25 -9.12 -52.43 25.82
C LEU A 25 -10.35 -52.01 26.62
N ASP A 26 -10.57 -52.62 27.78
CA ASP A 26 -11.65 -52.25 28.74
C ASP A 26 -11.73 -50.75 29.05
N CYS A 27 -10.61 -50.04 28.95
CA CYS A 27 -10.52 -48.61 29.17
C CYS A 27 -10.96 -47.75 27.96
N GLY A 28 -11.40 -48.36 26.87
CA GLY A 28 -11.87 -47.70 25.65
C GLY A 28 -10.77 -47.26 24.66
N HIS A 29 -9.49 -47.50 24.97
CA HIS A 29 -8.39 -47.13 24.07
C HIS A 29 -8.16 -48.22 23.00
N VAL A 30 -7.88 -47.78 21.78
CA VAL A 30 -7.77 -48.64 20.59
C VAL A 30 -6.33 -48.66 20.08
N PHE A 31 -5.86 -49.85 19.69
CA PHE A 31 -4.52 -50.09 19.14
C PHE A 31 -4.60 -51.20 18.07
N HIS A 32 -3.55 -51.40 17.28
CA HIS A 32 -3.42 -52.64 16.52
C HIS A 32 -3.35 -53.83 17.49
N LYS A 33 -4.04 -54.93 17.15
CA LYS A 33 -4.11 -56.14 17.98
C LYS A 33 -2.72 -56.65 18.35
N ASP A 34 -1.84 -56.78 17.37
CA ASP A 34 -0.49 -57.34 17.59
C ASP A 34 0.35 -56.42 18.49
N CYS A 35 0.24 -55.10 18.29
CA CYS A 35 0.97 -54.12 19.10
C CYS A 35 0.56 -54.19 20.57
N VAL A 36 -0.74 -54.21 20.84
CA VAL A 36 -1.24 -54.19 22.23
C VAL A 36 -1.10 -55.56 22.89
N GLU A 37 -1.20 -56.66 22.15
CA GLU A 37 -0.95 -58.00 22.68
C GLU A 37 0.51 -58.17 23.13
N ALA A 38 1.47 -57.74 22.32
CA ALA A 38 2.88 -57.71 22.69
C ALA A 38 3.14 -56.82 23.91
N TRP A 39 2.51 -55.64 23.94
CA TRP A 39 2.67 -54.70 25.06
C TRP A 39 2.15 -55.28 26.38
N LEU A 40 0.95 -55.88 26.39
CA LEU A 40 0.33 -56.40 27.61
C LEU A 40 1.10 -57.60 28.19
N ASN A 41 1.75 -58.40 27.33
CA ASN A 41 2.63 -59.49 27.75
C ASN A 41 3.85 -58.98 28.55
N ILE A 42 4.35 -57.78 28.23
CA ILE A 42 5.53 -57.19 28.88
C ILE A 42 5.13 -56.32 30.09
N SER A 43 3.99 -55.64 30.01
CA SER A 43 3.63 -54.53 30.93
C SER A 43 2.62 -54.90 32.03
N LEU A 44 2.51 -56.19 32.39
CA LEU A 44 1.59 -56.68 33.42
C LEU A 44 0.12 -56.27 33.15
N ASN A 45 -0.33 -56.39 31.90
CA ASN A 45 -1.68 -56.01 31.46
C ASN A 45 -2.07 -54.53 31.68
N LYS A 46 -1.14 -53.57 31.57
CA LYS A 46 -1.48 -52.13 31.71
C LYS A 46 -1.65 -51.45 30.36
N CYS A 47 -2.68 -50.62 30.23
CA CYS A 47 -2.90 -49.81 29.04
C CYS A 47 -1.72 -48.83 28.80
N PRO A 48 -1.17 -48.72 27.57
CA PRO A 48 -0.09 -47.76 27.26
C PRO A 48 -0.45 -46.30 27.51
N ILE A 49 -1.74 -45.94 27.37
CA ILE A 49 -2.21 -44.55 27.45
C ILE A 49 -2.59 -44.20 28.90
N CYS A 50 -3.56 -44.92 29.48
CA CYS A 50 -4.12 -44.56 30.77
C CYS A 50 -3.62 -45.40 31.95
N LYS A 51 -2.73 -46.38 31.71
CA LYS A 51 -2.11 -47.26 32.71
C LYS A 51 -3.09 -48.11 33.54
N LYS A 52 -4.39 -48.10 33.23
CA LYS A 52 -5.39 -48.98 33.86
C LYS A 52 -5.08 -50.45 33.54
N ILE A 53 -5.30 -51.32 34.51
CA ILE A 53 -5.14 -52.77 34.36
C ILE A 53 -6.28 -53.28 33.46
N CYS A 54 -5.93 -54.02 32.44
CA CYS A 54 -6.84 -54.59 31.45
C CYS A 54 -7.12 -56.04 31.81
N SER A 55 -8.39 -56.44 31.79
CA SER A 55 -8.79 -57.81 32.14
C SER A 55 -8.50 -58.74 30.95
N LYS A 56 -8.10 -59.99 31.22
CA LYS A 56 -7.81 -60.96 30.15
C LYS A 56 -9.03 -61.27 29.26
N GLY A 57 -10.26 -61.08 29.76
CA GLY A 57 -11.51 -61.25 29.01
C GLY A 57 -12.06 -59.97 28.36
N GLY A 58 -11.38 -58.84 28.54
CA GLY A 58 -11.84 -57.50 28.20
C GLY A 58 -11.38 -56.96 26.85
N LYS A 59 -10.87 -57.83 25.98
CA LYS A 59 -10.26 -57.44 24.71
C LYS A 59 -11.19 -57.82 23.58
N GLN A 60 -11.81 -56.85 22.91
CA GLN A 60 -12.66 -57.12 21.76
C GLN A 60 -11.95 -56.72 20.47
N PRO A 61 -11.86 -57.61 19.46
CA PRO A 61 -11.34 -57.25 18.16
C PRO A 61 -12.37 -56.37 17.45
N ILE A 62 -11.91 -55.25 16.90
CA ILE A 62 -12.69 -54.38 16.04
C ILE A 62 -12.17 -54.58 14.61
N TYR A 63 -13.09 -54.93 13.72
CA TYR A 63 -12.84 -54.98 12.29
C TYR A 63 -13.45 -53.72 11.68
N LEU A 64 -12.61 -52.79 11.23
CA LEU A 64 -13.11 -51.72 10.37
C LEU A 64 -13.39 -52.32 9.00
N SER A 65 -14.64 -52.23 8.55
CA SER A 65 -14.94 -52.38 7.13
C SER A 65 -14.41 -51.14 6.42
N SER A 66 -13.11 -51.12 6.13
CA SER A 66 -12.48 -50.12 5.29
C SER A 66 -13.22 -50.12 3.95
N GLN A 67 -14.04 -49.10 3.69
CA GLN A 67 -14.58 -48.87 2.36
C GLN A 67 -13.56 -48.03 1.58
N PRO A 68 -12.76 -48.63 0.67
CA PRO A 68 -11.81 -47.86 -0.14
C PRO A 68 -12.49 -46.73 -0.94
N ALA A 69 -13.79 -46.87 -1.23
CA ALA A 69 -14.60 -45.84 -1.87
C ALA A 69 -14.63 -44.51 -1.10
N PHE A 70 -14.64 -44.54 0.24
CA PHE A 70 -14.73 -43.31 1.04
C PHE A 70 -13.41 -42.54 1.06
N ASN A 71 -12.27 -43.24 1.06
CA ASN A 71 -10.95 -42.62 0.96
C ASN A 71 -10.71 -42.03 -0.43
N ASN A 72 -11.12 -42.73 -1.49
CA ASN A 72 -11.02 -42.19 -2.86
C ASN A 72 -11.88 -40.93 -3.03
N LEU A 73 -13.12 -40.95 -2.52
CA LEU A 73 -14.01 -39.79 -2.55
C LEU A 73 -13.44 -38.60 -1.76
N ARG A 74 -12.82 -38.86 -0.60
CA ARG A 74 -12.18 -37.81 0.21
C ARG A 74 -11.02 -37.14 -0.54
N VAL A 75 -10.22 -37.92 -1.27
CA VAL A 75 -9.11 -37.41 -2.08
C VAL A 75 -9.63 -36.59 -3.26
N GLU A 76 -10.60 -37.12 -4.02
CA GLU A 76 -11.20 -36.41 -5.16
C GLU A 76 -11.85 -35.08 -4.74
N VAL A 77 -12.60 -35.07 -3.64
CA VAL A 77 -13.22 -33.86 -3.11
C VAL A 77 -12.15 -32.86 -2.66
N SER A 78 -11.08 -33.33 -2.00
CA SER A 78 -9.97 -32.46 -1.58
C SER A 78 -9.26 -31.83 -2.77
N ASP A 79 -9.00 -32.59 -3.83
CA ASP A 79 -8.31 -32.09 -5.02
C ASP A 79 -9.21 -31.16 -5.85
N ALA A 80 -10.51 -31.44 -5.94
CA ALA A 80 -11.47 -30.53 -6.52
C ALA A 80 -11.52 -29.20 -5.76
N ILE A 81 -11.55 -29.23 -4.42
CA ILE A 81 -11.53 -28.03 -3.58
C ILE A 81 -10.25 -27.22 -3.83
N LYS A 82 -9.07 -27.86 -3.82
CA LYS A 82 -7.80 -27.17 -4.11
C LYS A 82 -7.81 -26.51 -5.47
N LYS A 83 -8.27 -27.22 -6.51
CA LYS A 83 -8.36 -26.67 -7.87
C LYS A 83 -9.27 -25.44 -7.92
N THR A 84 -10.45 -25.52 -7.30
CA THR A 84 -11.36 -24.36 -7.23
C THR A 84 -10.76 -23.18 -6.47
N HIS A 85 -9.98 -23.45 -5.41
CA HIS A 85 -9.30 -22.41 -4.65
C HIS A 85 -8.22 -21.72 -5.48
N GLU A 86 -7.37 -22.48 -6.18
CA GLU A 86 -6.35 -21.93 -7.07
C GLU A 86 -6.95 -21.10 -8.21
N GLU A 87 -8.06 -21.57 -8.80
CA GLU A 87 -8.78 -20.82 -9.84
C GLU A 87 -9.37 -19.51 -9.30
N LEU A 88 -9.93 -19.55 -8.09
CA LEU A 88 -10.48 -18.36 -7.43
C LEU A 88 -9.38 -17.34 -7.09
N GLU A 89 -8.25 -17.78 -6.54
CA GLU A 89 -7.12 -16.91 -6.22
C GLU A 89 -6.56 -16.23 -7.47
N LYS A 90 -6.37 -16.98 -8.56
CA LYS A 90 -5.95 -16.42 -9.84
C LYS A 90 -6.93 -15.38 -10.36
N SER A 91 -8.24 -15.68 -10.30
CA SER A 91 -9.27 -14.73 -10.73
C SER A 91 -9.31 -13.47 -9.85
N MET A 92 -9.12 -13.61 -8.54
CA MET A 92 -9.06 -12.48 -7.62
C MET A 92 -7.87 -11.59 -7.90
N GLU A 93 -6.69 -12.18 -8.13
CA GLU A 93 -5.49 -11.41 -8.38
C GLU A 93 -5.52 -10.69 -9.73
N GLU A 94 -6.09 -11.32 -10.76
CA GLU A 94 -6.32 -10.66 -12.05
C GLU A 94 -7.27 -9.45 -11.90
N ARG A 95 -8.38 -9.61 -11.17
CA ARG A 95 -9.30 -8.49 -10.89
C ARG A 95 -8.63 -7.37 -10.10
N PHE A 96 -7.79 -7.71 -9.12
CA PHE A 96 -7.06 -6.72 -8.34
C PHE A 96 -6.07 -5.94 -9.19
N ARG A 97 -5.29 -6.63 -10.04
CA ARG A 97 -4.37 -6.01 -11.00
C ARG A 97 -5.10 -5.06 -11.96
N LEU A 98 -6.23 -5.51 -12.54
CA LEU A 98 -7.03 -4.66 -13.43
C LEU A 98 -7.58 -3.43 -12.72
N PHE A 99 -8.01 -3.58 -11.48
CA PHE A 99 -8.49 -2.46 -10.67
C PHE A 99 -7.37 -1.46 -10.37
N GLU A 100 -6.19 -1.94 -9.95
CA GLU A 100 -5.02 -1.10 -9.70
C GLU A 100 -4.57 -0.35 -10.96
N ASP A 101 -4.50 -1.03 -12.10
CA ASP A 101 -4.20 -0.42 -13.39
C ASP A 101 -5.24 0.66 -13.77
N SER A 102 -6.52 0.40 -13.52
CA SER A 102 -7.59 1.37 -13.75
C SER A 102 -7.44 2.60 -12.84
N LEU A 103 -7.17 2.41 -11.55
CA LEU A 103 -6.95 3.50 -10.61
C LEU A 103 -5.72 4.34 -10.97
N LEU A 104 -4.61 3.69 -11.33
CA LEU A 104 -3.38 4.38 -11.74
C LEU A 104 -3.58 5.18 -13.02
N LYS A 105 -4.38 4.68 -13.97
CA LYS A 105 -4.76 5.43 -15.18
C LYS A 105 -5.55 6.68 -14.84
N GLU A 106 -6.56 6.58 -13.98
CA GLU A 106 -7.36 7.74 -13.56
C GLU A 106 -6.52 8.75 -12.79
N PHE A 107 -5.71 8.31 -11.82
CA PHE A 107 -4.82 9.20 -11.08
C PHE A 107 -3.82 9.92 -12.00
N ARG A 108 -3.23 9.21 -12.96
CA ARG A 108 -2.32 9.79 -13.95
C ARG A 108 -3.03 10.84 -14.82
N LYS A 109 -4.27 10.58 -15.21
CA LYS A 109 -5.09 11.52 -15.99
C LYS A 109 -5.35 12.80 -15.19
N ILE A 110 -5.86 12.67 -13.97
CA ILE A 110 -6.10 13.81 -13.06
C ILE A 110 -4.82 14.61 -12.84
N HIS A 111 -3.70 13.95 -12.56
CA HIS A 111 -2.42 14.63 -12.37
C HIS A 111 -1.97 15.38 -13.63
N LYS A 112 -2.15 14.78 -14.81
CA LYS A 112 -1.82 15.42 -16.10
C LYS A 112 -2.71 16.65 -16.34
N ASP A 113 -4.01 16.53 -16.11
CA ASP A 113 -4.98 17.60 -16.28
C ASP A 113 -4.68 18.77 -15.33
N PHE A 114 -4.48 18.48 -14.04
CA PHE A 114 -4.09 19.48 -13.05
C PHE A 114 -2.77 20.17 -13.39
N THR A 115 -1.77 19.40 -13.84
CA THR A 115 -0.48 19.96 -14.26
C THR A 115 -0.66 20.88 -15.48
N GLN A 116 -1.53 20.52 -16.41
CA GLN A 116 -1.83 21.31 -17.60
C GLN A 116 -2.55 22.60 -17.26
N GLU A 117 -3.60 22.55 -16.42
CA GLU A 117 -4.31 23.73 -15.93
C GLU A 117 -3.36 24.71 -15.23
N ARG A 118 -2.46 24.19 -14.38
CA ARG A 118 -1.45 25.02 -13.71
C ARG A 118 -0.52 25.73 -14.72
N ARG A 119 -0.09 25.04 -15.78
CA ARG A 119 0.73 25.65 -16.86
C ARG A 119 -0.05 26.70 -17.62
N GLN A 120 -1.34 26.48 -17.90
CA GLN A 120 -2.20 27.46 -18.56
C GLN A 120 -2.42 28.70 -17.70
N ALA A 121 -2.62 28.53 -16.39
CA ALA A 121 -2.73 29.63 -15.44
C ALA A 121 -1.43 30.47 -15.38
N GLU A 122 -0.26 29.81 -15.35
CA GLU A 122 1.01 30.56 -15.34
C GLU A 122 1.26 31.29 -16.67
N LYS A 123 0.91 30.67 -17.81
CA LYS A 123 1.02 31.33 -19.12
C LYS A 123 0.10 32.54 -19.22
N THR A 124 -1.17 32.41 -18.86
CA THR A 124 -2.13 33.53 -18.88
C THR A 124 -1.69 34.67 -17.97
N LYS A 125 -1.10 34.37 -16.81
CA LYS A 125 -0.49 35.36 -15.93
C LYS A 125 0.70 36.07 -16.60
N GLN A 126 1.58 35.34 -17.30
CA GLN A 126 2.69 35.93 -18.05
C GLN A 126 2.20 36.81 -19.20
N ASP A 127 1.22 36.36 -19.96
CA ASP A 127 0.60 37.10 -21.07
C ASP A 127 -0.05 38.40 -20.55
N TRP A 128 -0.73 38.34 -19.40
CA TRP A 128 -1.28 39.51 -18.71
C TRP A 128 -0.18 40.48 -18.28
N LEU A 129 0.90 39.99 -17.66
CA LEU A 129 2.01 40.82 -17.20
C LEU A 129 2.72 41.51 -18.39
N HIS A 130 2.88 40.80 -19.50
CA HIS A 130 3.40 41.40 -20.73
C HIS A 130 2.46 42.49 -21.26
N SER A 131 1.15 42.24 -21.30
CA SER A 131 0.18 43.25 -21.75
C SER A 131 0.19 44.48 -20.85
N TYR A 132 0.26 44.28 -19.53
CA TYR A 132 0.36 45.35 -18.54
C TYR A 132 1.64 46.19 -18.70
N THR A 133 2.80 45.55 -18.90
CA THR A 133 4.06 46.27 -19.11
C THR A 133 4.05 47.10 -20.39
N GLN A 134 3.42 46.62 -21.47
CA GLN A 134 3.24 47.38 -22.71
C GLN A 134 2.33 48.61 -22.52
N LEU A 135 1.24 48.48 -21.77
CA LEU A 135 0.40 49.62 -21.45
C LEU A 135 1.15 50.64 -20.57
N GLN A 136 1.90 50.15 -19.59
CA GLN A 136 2.70 51.00 -18.70
C GLN A 136 3.78 51.77 -19.48
N THR A 137 4.47 51.16 -20.44
CA THR A 137 5.44 51.86 -21.27
C THR A 137 4.78 52.93 -22.14
N ILE A 138 3.62 52.66 -22.73
CA ILE A 138 2.86 53.66 -23.50
C ILE A 138 2.48 54.85 -22.61
N VAL A 139 1.95 54.62 -21.42
CA VAL A 139 1.58 55.69 -20.48
C VAL A 139 2.79 56.53 -20.09
N VAL A 140 3.94 55.91 -19.80
CA VAL A 140 5.18 56.63 -19.46
C VAL A 140 5.69 57.46 -20.64
N VAL A 141 5.67 56.92 -21.86
CA VAL A 141 6.09 57.66 -23.08
C VAL A 141 5.16 58.84 -23.37
N LEU A 142 3.83 58.64 -23.25
CA LEU A 142 2.86 59.73 -23.42
C LEU A 142 3.04 60.82 -22.37
N ALA A 143 3.25 60.46 -21.11
CA ALA A 143 3.54 61.41 -20.05
C ALA A 143 4.81 62.21 -20.36
N ALA A 144 5.89 61.55 -20.79
CA ALA A 144 7.13 62.20 -21.19
C ALA A 144 6.94 63.14 -22.39
N TYR A 145 6.14 62.75 -23.39
CA TYR A 145 5.80 63.59 -24.53
C TYR A 145 4.99 64.83 -24.13
N VAL A 146 4.00 64.69 -23.25
CA VAL A 146 3.20 65.82 -22.74
C VAL A 146 4.09 66.81 -22.00
N VAL A 147 5.00 66.32 -21.15
CA VAL A 147 6.00 67.15 -20.48
C VAL A 147 6.87 67.85 -21.53
N PHE A 148 7.48 67.10 -22.46
CA PHE A 148 8.32 67.66 -23.52
C PHE A 148 7.62 68.74 -24.35
N LYS A 149 6.36 68.52 -24.72
CA LYS A 149 5.55 69.49 -25.47
C LYS A 149 5.27 70.76 -24.65
N ALA A 150 4.88 70.61 -23.38
CA ALA A 150 4.68 71.75 -22.47
C ALA A 150 5.98 72.56 -22.30
N CYS A 151 7.14 71.91 -22.39
CA CYS A 151 8.45 72.54 -22.29
C CYS A 151 8.83 73.40 -23.49
N ILE A 152 8.37 73.00 -24.68
CA ILE A 152 8.60 73.76 -25.91
C ILE A 152 7.61 74.93 -26.04
N GLU A 153 6.34 74.72 -25.67
CA GLU A 153 5.28 75.72 -25.87
C GLU A 153 5.27 76.83 -24.81
N THR A 154 5.90 76.63 -23.64
CA THR A 154 5.93 77.65 -22.57
C THR A 154 7.35 78.12 -22.26
N PRO A 155 7.62 79.44 -22.14
CA PRO A 155 8.96 79.96 -21.82
C PRO A 155 9.46 79.53 -20.41
N PHE A 156 8.56 79.10 -19.52
CA PHE A 156 8.89 78.55 -18.20
C PHE A 156 9.09 77.03 -18.20
N GLY A 157 8.83 76.37 -19.32
CA GLY A 157 8.84 74.92 -19.44
C GLY A 157 10.23 74.30 -19.27
N ALA A 158 11.29 74.99 -19.71
CA ALA A 158 12.67 74.58 -19.46
C ALA A 158 13.06 74.65 -17.97
N LEU A 159 12.52 75.62 -17.22
CA LEU A 159 12.75 75.75 -15.77
C LEU A 159 12.03 74.64 -14.99
N LEU A 160 10.84 74.24 -15.41
CA LEU A 160 10.12 73.09 -14.82
C LEU A 160 10.86 71.76 -15.05
N VAL A 161 11.42 71.52 -16.24
CA VAL A 161 12.25 70.31 -16.50
C VAL A 161 13.51 70.33 -15.65
N PHE A 162 14.16 71.48 -15.54
CA PHE A 162 15.32 71.64 -14.66
C PHE A 162 14.94 71.31 -13.21
N PHE A 163 13.85 71.86 -12.68
CA PHE A 163 13.37 71.56 -11.32
C PHE A 163 13.00 70.09 -11.13
N VAL A 164 12.27 69.47 -12.05
CA VAL A 164 11.86 68.05 -11.94
C VAL A 164 13.04 67.09 -12.06
N LEU A 165 14.04 67.38 -12.91
CA LEU A 165 15.26 66.57 -13.00
C LEU A 165 16.17 66.77 -11.78
N VAL A 166 16.26 67.99 -11.24
CA VAL A 166 17.02 68.28 -10.01
C VAL A 166 16.34 67.64 -8.79
N GLU A 167 15.02 67.74 -8.64
CA GLU A 167 14.29 67.06 -7.56
C GLU A 167 14.31 65.54 -7.72
N GLY A 168 14.17 65.03 -8.95
CA GLY A 168 14.24 63.61 -9.25
C GLY A 168 15.62 63.00 -8.97
N THR A 169 16.69 63.75 -9.24
CA THR A 169 18.06 63.34 -8.87
C THR A 169 18.30 63.45 -7.38
N LEU A 170 17.81 64.50 -6.69
CA LEU A 170 17.88 64.62 -5.23
C LEU A 170 17.13 63.48 -4.51
N LEU A 171 15.89 63.19 -4.90
CA LEU A 171 15.06 62.11 -4.33
C LEU A 171 15.62 60.71 -4.62
N SER A 172 16.21 60.51 -5.81
CA SER A 172 16.97 59.31 -6.17
C SER A 172 18.17 59.12 -5.23
N THR A 173 18.91 60.20 -4.98
CA THR A 173 20.09 60.19 -4.12
C THR A 173 19.72 59.87 -2.66
N GLU A 174 18.62 60.44 -2.16
CA GLU A 174 18.07 60.18 -0.82
C GLU A 174 17.62 58.72 -0.66
N ARG A 175 16.92 58.17 -1.66
CA ARG A 175 16.46 56.76 -1.65
C ARG A 175 17.62 55.77 -1.76
N ASN A 176 18.65 56.10 -2.54
CA ASN A 176 19.87 55.31 -2.63
C ASN A 176 20.67 55.38 -1.33
N PHE A 177 20.72 56.52 -0.66
CA PHE A 177 21.37 56.68 0.65
C PHE A 177 20.68 55.85 1.74
N GLN A 178 19.34 55.77 1.72
CA GLN A 178 18.59 54.96 2.68
C GLN A 178 18.72 53.47 2.45
N ARG A 179 18.81 53.02 1.20
CA ARG A 179 19.17 51.63 0.87
C ARG A 179 20.60 51.29 1.32
N LEU A 180 21.53 52.23 1.20
CA LEU A 180 22.90 52.05 1.69
C LEU A 180 22.94 51.93 3.22
N LYS A 181 22.18 52.75 3.96
CA LYS A 181 22.04 52.61 5.42
C LYS A 181 21.45 51.27 5.83
N ASP A 182 20.43 50.79 5.15
CA ASP A 182 19.83 49.48 5.43
C ASP A 182 20.80 48.31 5.16
N VAL A 183 21.67 48.45 4.16
CA VAL A 183 22.71 47.45 3.86
C VAL A 183 23.84 47.51 4.89
N VAL A 184 24.28 48.71 5.28
CA VAL A 184 25.32 48.90 6.32
C VAL A 184 24.84 48.38 7.68
N ASN A 185 23.61 48.70 8.09
CA ASN A 185 23.02 48.17 9.33
C ASN A 185 22.86 46.64 9.34
N LYS A 186 22.75 46.01 8.16
CA LYS A 186 22.71 44.55 8.03
C LYS A 186 24.09 43.89 8.05
N LEU A 187 25.16 44.66 7.83
CA LEU A 187 26.54 44.18 7.86
C LEU A 187 27.22 44.37 9.24
N GLU A 188 26.65 45.20 10.11
CA GLU A 188 27.09 45.39 11.51
C GLU A 188 26.44 44.41 12.53
N LEU A 189 25.79 43.34 12.05
CA LEU A 189 25.24 42.21 12.82
C LEU A 189 25.94 40.90 12.44
#